data_AF-A0A7L8S8X7-F1
#
_entry.id   AF-A0A7L8S8X7-F1
#
_cell.length_a   1.000
_cell.length_b   1.000
_cell.length_c   1.000
_cell.angle_alpha   90.00
_cell.angle_beta   90.00
_cell.angle_gamma   90.00
#
_symmetry.space_group_name_H-M   'P 1'
#
loop_
_entity.id
_entity.type
_entity.pdbx_description
1 polymer ?
#
loop_
_entity_poly.entity_id
_entity_poly.type
_entity_poly.pdbx_seq_one_letter_code
_entity_poly.pdbx_strand_id
1 'polypeptide(L)'
;MLDVKVYRIPMDSPDDVSGLKELIDSGQLNPEEVVAILGKTEGNGCVNDFTRGFCTASFSSLMAEYLNVDTKEVEKKIAFVMSGGTEGVMTPHATVFTSREVAQQEVSEKRLAIGVSMTRDFAPEEIGTMVQVTAPPLCATRHQSARRNRCGVRSQCRRRFDRKALG
;
A
#
# COMPACT_ATOMS: atom_id res chain seq x y z
N MET A 1 -12.53 12.35 -7.20
CA MET A 1 -12.13 11.07 -7.82
C MET A 1 -10.70 10.76 -7.35
N LEU A 2 -10.28 9.49 -7.31
CA LEU A 2 -8.88 9.16 -7.04
C LEU A 2 -8.15 9.00 -8.37
N ASP A 3 -6.99 9.62 -8.48
CA ASP A 3 -6.03 9.35 -9.55
C ASP A 3 -4.84 8.62 -8.95
N VAL A 4 -4.55 7.44 -9.50
CA VAL A 4 -3.55 6.51 -8.98
C VAL A 4 -2.47 6.34 -10.03
N LYS A 5 -1.22 6.59 -9.65
CA LYS A 5 -0.05 6.35 -10.50
C LYS A 5 0.84 5.28 -9.90
N VAL A 6 1.59 4.63 -10.78
CA VAL A 6 2.50 3.54 -10.43
C VAL A 6 3.83 3.81 -11.11
N TYR A 7 4.91 3.76 -10.33
CA TYR A 7 6.26 3.99 -10.80
C TYR A 7 7.09 2.76 -10.48
N ARG A 8 7.71 2.16 -11.50
CA ARG A 8 8.63 1.04 -11.32
C ARG A 8 10.06 1.57 -11.42
N ILE A 9 10.83 1.39 -10.38
CA ILE A 9 12.17 1.96 -10.20
C ILE A 9 13.14 0.78 -10.03
N PRO A 10 14.11 0.59 -10.94
CA PRO A 10 15.18 -0.38 -10.72
C PRO A 10 15.98 0.01 -9.48
N MET A 11 16.53 -0.98 -8.78
CA MET A 11 17.39 -0.76 -7.63
C MET A 11 18.72 -1.47 -7.85
N ASP A 12 19.82 -0.77 -7.63
CA ASP A 12 21.16 -1.35 -7.73
C ASP A 12 21.60 -2.07 -6.43
N SER A 13 20.96 -1.75 -5.31
CA SER A 13 21.15 -2.39 -4.00
C SER A 13 19.90 -2.23 -3.12
N PRO A 14 19.78 -2.92 -1.97
CA PRO A 14 18.59 -2.81 -1.11
C PRO A 14 18.34 -1.41 -0.54
N ASP A 15 19.39 -0.62 -0.36
CA ASP A 15 19.38 0.77 0.13
C ASP A 15 19.37 1.81 -0.99
N ASP A 16 19.33 1.38 -2.25
CA ASP A 16 19.25 2.30 -3.38
C ASP A 16 17.88 2.96 -3.47
N VAL A 17 17.85 4.23 -3.04
CA VAL A 17 16.68 5.11 -3.12
C VAL A 17 16.84 6.19 -4.20
N SER A 18 17.91 6.11 -5.01
CA SER A 18 18.29 7.16 -5.96
C SER A 18 17.20 7.43 -7.00
N GLY A 19 16.59 6.39 -7.56
CA GLY A 19 15.53 6.54 -8.56
C GLY A 19 14.23 7.13 -8.00
N LEU A 20 13.90 6.86 -6.72
CA LEU A 20 12.77 7.54 -6.07
C LEU A 20 13.10 9.01 -5.82
N LYS A 21 14.31 9.28 -5.33
CA LYS A 21 14.80 10.64 -5.12
C LYS A 21 14.72 11.47 -6.40
N GLU A 22 15.16 10.92 -7.53
CA GLU A 22 15.10 11.58 -8.83
C GLU A 22 13.66 11.89 -9.29
N LEU A 23 12.72 10.95 -9.08
CA LEU A 23 11.31 11.17 -9.41
C LEU A 23 10.68 12.29 -8.56
N ILE A 24 11.10 12.41 -7.30
CA ILE A 24 10.67 13.49 -6.41
C ILE A 24 11.30 14.82 -6.83
N ASP A 25 12.62 14.86 -7.00
CA ASP A 25 13.38 16.07 -7.34
C ASP A 25 12.98 16.65 -8.71
N SER A 26 12.64 15.79 -9.67
CA SER A 26 12.13 16.20 -10.99
C SER A 26 10.66 16.65 -10.98
N GLY A 27 9.96 16.52 -9.84
CA GLY A 27 8.55 16.89 -9.70
C GLY A 27 7.57 15.92 -10.39
N GLN A 28 8.05 14.77 -10.89
CA GLN A 28 7.20 13.74 -11.51
C GLN A 28 6.36 12.99 -10.48
N LEU A 29 6.84 12.92 -9.23
CA LEU A 29 6.21 12.27 -8.10
C LEU A 29 6.14 13.25 -6.92
N ASN A 30 4.96 13.46 -6.36
CA ASN A 30 4.81 14.20 -5.11
C ASN A 30 4.94 13.23 -3.93
N PRO A 31 5.91 13.43 -3.01
CA PRO A 31 6.13 12.53 -1.87
C PRO A 31 4.90 12.43 -0.95
N GLU A 32 4.08 13.48 -0.85
CA GLU A 32 2.87 13.47 -0.02
C GLU A 32 1.78 12.52 -0.55
N GLU A 33 1.80 12.22 -1.84
CA GLU A 33 0.81 11.36 -2.51
C GLU A 33 1.16 9.87 -2.42
N VAL A 34 2.36 9.52 -1.93
CA VAL A 34 2.80 8.12 -1.81
C VAL A 34 1.99 7.41 -0.74
N VAL A 35 1.44 6.25 -1.10
CA VAL A 35 0.62 5.42 -0.19
C VAL A 35 1.19 4.03 0.04
N ALA A 36 1.97 3.49 -0.90
CA ALA A 36 2.58 2.18 -0.76
C ALA A 36 3.86 2.05 -1.60
N ILE A 37 4.81 1.26 -1.11
CA ILE A 37 6.03 0.88 -1.80
C ILE A 37 6.19 -0.64 -1.71
N LEU A 38 6.20 -1.29 -2.88
CA LEU A 38 6.43 -2.73 -3.03
C LEU A 38 7.83 -2.98 -3.56
N GLY A 39 8.70 -3.60 -2.77
CA GLY A 39 10.08 -3.87 -3.17
C GLY A 39 10.34 -5.35 -3.43
N LYS A 40 11.18 -5.62 -4.43
CA LYS A 40 11.90 -6.87 -4.61
C LYS A 40 13.36 -6.65 -4.20
N THR A 41 13.75 -7.20 -3.06
CA THR A 41 15.11 -7.06 -2.50
C THR A 41 15.95 -8.31 -2.73
N GLU A 42 17.24 -8.16 -3.00
CA GLU A 42 18.13 -9.25 -3.43
C GLU A 42 18.69 -10.17 -2.34
N GLY A 43 18.13 -10.13 -1.13
CA GLY A 43 18.40 -11.16 -0.12
C GLY A 43 17.79 -12.51 -0.49
N ASN A 44 17.95 -13.51 0.38
CA ASN A 44 17.50 -14.88 0.11
C ASN A 44 15.98 -15.11 0.24
N GLY A 45 15.21 -14.09 0.63
CA GLY A 45 13.75 -14.20 0.81
C GLY A 45 13.28 -15.09 1.96
N CYS A 46 14.18 -15.73 2.69
CA CYS A 46 13.90 -16.66 3.78
C CYS A 46 13.98 -15.94 5.15
N VAL A 47 14.21 -16.65 6.25
CA VAL A 47 14.10 -16.09 7.61
C VAL A 47 15.16 -15.00 7.89
N ASN A 48 16.41 -15.26 7.53
CA ASN A 48 17.56 -14.41 7.83
C ASN A 48 17.86 -13.36 6.74
N ASP A 49 16.84 -12.96 5.97
CA ASP A 49 16.98 -11.91 4.98
C ASP A 49 16.68 -10.54 5.59
N PHE A 50 17.77 -9.83 5.89
CA PHE A 50 17.78 -8.47 6.43
C PHE A 50 17.66 -7.38 5.36
N THR A 51 17.78 -7.73 4.06
CA THR A 51 17.66 -6.75 2.96
C THR A 51 16.28 -6.10 2.92
N ARG A 52 15.24 -6.85 3.34
CA ARG A 52 13.88 -6.35 3.46
C ARG A 52 13.77 -5.20 4.46
N GLY A 53 14.29 -5.41 5.67
CA GLY A 53 14.28 -4.40 6.73
C GLY A 53 15.20 -3.22 6.39
N PHE A 54 16.35 -3.49 5.77
CA PHE A 54 17.29 -2.46 5.35
C PHE A 54 16.72 -1.55 4.25
N CYS A 55 16.02 -2.14 3.28
CA CYS A 55 15.30 -1.41 2.24
C CYS A 55 14.19 -0.54 2.86
N THR A 56 13.33 -1.10 3.72
CA THR A 56 12.31 -0.32 4.43
C THR A 56 12.94 0.87 5.18
N ALA A 57 14.01 0.66 5.94
CA ALA A 57 14.66 1.74 6.68
C ALA A 57 15.20 2.84 5.76
N SER A 58 15.79 2.48 4.62
CA SER A 58 16.36 3.41 3.65
C SER A 58 15.28 4.27 2.97
N PHE A 59 14.20 3.64 2.50
CA PHE A 59 13.06 4.36 1.94
C PHE A 59 12.33 5.21 2.98
N SER A 60 12.14 4.70 4.21
CA SER A 60 11.55 5.46 5.32
C SER A 60 12.38 6.70 5.65
N SER A 61 13.72 6.59 5.67
CA SER A 61 14.62 7.73 5.91
C SER A 61 14.49 8.80 4.83
N LEU A 62 14.52 8.40 3.54
CA LEU A 62 14.35 9.35 2.44
C LEU A 62 12.99 10.06 2.52
N MET A 63 11.92 9.31 2.73
CA MET A 63 10.58 9.87 2.81
C MET A 63 10.39 10.78 4.03
N ALA A 64 11.05 10.48 5.15
CA ALA A 64 11.04 11.32 6.35
C ALA A 64 11.64 12.71 6.07
N GLU A 65 12.72 12.78 5.29
CA GLU A 65 13.33 14.04 4.87
C GLU A 65 12.37 14.89 4.01
N TYR A 66 11.75 14.28 2.99
CA TYR A 66 10.83 15.01 2.11
C TYR A 66 9.50 15.40 2.76
N LEU A 67 9.01 14.59 3.69
CA LEU A 67 7.75 14.84 4.40
C LEU A 67 7.94 15.68 5.67
N ASN A 68 9.18 15.91 6.10
CA ASN A 68 9.54 16.60 7.33
C ASN A 68 8.84 16.00 8.58
N VAL A 69 8.90 14.67 8.69
CA VAL A 69 8.34 13.89 9.81
C VAL A 69 9.33 12.82 10.26
N ASP A 70 9.10 12.22 11.43
CA ASP A 70 9.89 11.08 11.90
C ASP A 70 9.63 9.82 11.06
N THR A 71 10.62 8.94 10.93
CA THR A 71 10.50 7.67 10.18
C THR A 71 9.35 6.79 10.67
N LYS A 72 9.03 6.81 11.97
CA LYS A 72 7.88 6.07 12.50
C LYS A 72 6.54 6.59 12.00
N GLU A 73 6.44 7.89 11.75
CA GLU A 73 5.22 8.48 11.18
C GLU A 73 5.10 8.17 9.69
N VAL A 74 6.23 8.06 8.97
CA VAL A 74 6.26 7.56 7.60
C VAL A 74 5.74 6.13 7.53
N GLU A 75 6.21 5.23 8.39
CA GLU A 75 5.81 3.81 8.42
C GLU A 75 4.33 3.60 8.78
N LYS A 76 3.71 4.54 9.48
CA LYS A 76 2.26 4.54 9.73
C LYS A 76 1.46 5.03 8.52
N LYS A 77 2.03 5.93 7.71
CA LYS A 77 1.36 6.58 6.58
C LYS A 77 1.51 5.77 5.28
N ILE A 78 2.67 5.17 5.05
CA ILE A 78 3.04 4.47 3.82
C ILE A 78 3.16 2.97 4.12
N ALA A 79 2.49 2.14 3.33
CA ALA A 79 2.68 0.69 3.42
C ALA A 79 3.96 0.26 2.71
N PHE A 80 4.92 -0.25 3.47
CA PHE A 80 6.13 -0.88 2.96
C PHE A 80 5.96 -2.39 2.91
N VAL A 81 6.09 -2.98 1.72
CA VAL A 81 6.03 -4.44 1.53
C VAL A 81 7.26 -4.88 0.74
N MET A 82 8.27 -5.33 1.47
CA MET A 82 9.54 -5.78 0.90
C MET A 82 9.58 -7.30 0.81
N SER A 83 9.56 -7.82 -0.41
CA SER A 83 9.68 -9.24 -0.70
C SER A 83 11.12 -9.55 -1.13
N GLY A 84 11.83 -10.27 -0.26
CA GLY A 84 13.17 -10.78 -0.57
C GLY A 84 13.17 -11.89 -1.63
N GLY A 85 14.35 -12.25 -2.12
CA GLY A 85 14.54 -13.30 -3.12
C GLY A 85 14.44 -12.73 -4.54
N THR A 86 15.58 -12.54 -5.19
CA THR A 86 15.68 -12.17 -6.61
C THR A 86 16.53 -13.20 -7.36
N GLU A 87 16.22 -14.47 -7.16
CA GLU A 87 16.92 -15.58 -7.80
C GLU A 87 16.66 -15.63 -9.32
N GLY A 88 17.57 -16.29 -10.04
CA GLY A 88 17.47 -16.46 -11.48
C GLY A 88 17.70 -15.15 -12.23
N VAL A 89 16.68 -14.67 -12.93
CA VAL A 89 16.74 -13.46 -13.78
C VAL A 89 15.87 -12.32 -13.24
N MET A 90 15.36 -12.46 -12.01
CA MET A 90 14.52 -11.43 -11.41
C MET A 90 15.36 -10.23 -11.01
N THR A 91 15.04 -9.05 -11.55
CA THR A 91 15.75 -7.81 -11.25
C THR A 91 15.19 -7.16 -9.97
N PRO A 92 16.04 -6.77 -9.01
CA PRO A 92 15.65 -5.94 -7.87
C PRO A 92 14.99 -4.63 -8.33
N HIS A 93 13.86 -4.28 -7.72
CA HIS A 93 13.13 -3.06 -8.05
C HIS A 93 12.12 -2.68 -6.97
N ALA A 94 11.78 -1.40 -6.92
CA ALA A 94 10.65 -0.87 -6.16
C ALA A 94 9.51 -0.47 -7.08
N THR A 95 8.28 -0.73 -6.64
CA THR A 95 7.04 -0.24 -7.25
C THR A 95 6.38 0.73 -6.29
N VAL A 96 6.36 2.00 -6.64
CA VAL A 96 5.83 3.09 -5.82
C VAL A 96 4.44 3.45 -6.32
N PHE A 97 3.47 3.45 -5.40
CA PHE A 97 2.09 3.81 -5.67
C PHE A 97 1.78 5.17 -5.09
N THR A 98 1.23 6.05 -5.91
CA THR A 98 0.68 7.33 -5.46
C THR A 98 -0.83 7.38 -5.63
N SER A 99 -1.50 8.13 -4.77
CA SER A 99 -2.94 8.31 -4.81
C SER A 99 -3.27 9.75 -4.46
N ARG A 100 -3.81 10.49 -5.43
CA ARG A 100 -4.24 11.88 -5.26
C ARG A 100 -5.74 12.03 -5.41
N GLU A 101 -6.34 12.90 -4.60
CA GLU A 101 -7.72 13.31 -4.79
C GLU A 101 -7.80 14.40 -5.87
N VAL A 102 -8.55 14.13 -6.94
CA VAL A 102 -8.80 15.06 -8.03
C VAL A 102 -10.29 15.40 -8.14
N ALA A 103 -10.60 16.52 -8.81
CA ALA A 103 -11.97 16.88 -9.13
C ALA A 103 -12.70 15.72 -9.81
N GLN A 104 -14.00 15.61 -9.54
CA GLN A 104 -14.80 14.53 -10.13
C GLN A 104 -14.94 14.77 -11.64
N GLN A 105 -14.39 13.86 -12.43
CA GLN A 105 -14.58 13.82 -13.87
C GLN A 105 -15.54 12.69 -14.22
N GLU A 106 -16.35 12.92 -15.26
CA GLU A 106 -17.14 11.84 -15.84
C GLU A 106 -16.19 10.91 -16.59
N VAL A 107 -15.99 9.72 -16.02
CA VAL A 107 -15.18 8.67 -16.64
C VAL A 107 -16.13 7.51 -16.91
N SER A 108 -16.25 7.13 -18.19
CA SER A 108 -17.16 6.07 -18.63
C SER A 108 -16.67 4.66 -18.27
N GLU A 109 -15.39 4.52 -17.91
CA GLU A 109 -14.71 3.24 -17.75
C GLU A 109 -14.04 3.06 -16.39
N LYS A 110 -13.85 1.79 -15.99
CA LYS A 110 -13.08 1.45 -14.78
C LYS A 110 -11.60 1.82 -14.97
N ARG A 111 -10.96 2.27 -13.89
CA ARG A 111 -9.53 2.62 -13.80
C ARG A 111 -8.91 1.98 -12.56
N LEU A 112 -7.58 2.04 -12.47
CA LEU A 112 -6.83 1.55 -11.31
C LEU A 112 -7.33 2.25 -10.03
N ALA A 113 -7.52 1.46 -8.98
CA ALA A 113 -7.86 1.95 -7.66
C ALA A 113 -6.99 1.23 -6.63
N ILE A 114 -6.55 1.96 -5.61
CA ILE A 114 -5.73 1.44 -4.51
C ILE A 114 -6.36 1.79 -3.17
N GLY A 115 -6.17 0.91 -2.20
CA GLY A 115 -6.52 1.18 -0.81
C GLY A 115 -5.59 0.44 0.12
N VAL A 116 -5.10 1.15 1.14
CA VAL A 116 -4.13 0.64 2.11
C VAL A 116 -4.80 0.51 3.48
N SER A 117 -4.43 -0.54 4.19
CA SER A 117 -4.85 -0.77 5.57
C SER A 117 -3.89 -1.70 6.29
N MET A 118 -3.81 -1.55 7.60
CA MET A 118 -2.94 -2.30 8.49
C MET A 118 -3.78 -2.96 9.57
N THR A 119 -3.45 -4.18 9.96
CA THR A 119 -4.03 -4.86 11.13
C THR A 119 -3.33 -4.39 12.41
N ARG A 120 -3.77 -4.90 13.56
CA ARG A 120 -2.99 -4.80 14.79
C ARG A 120 -1.78 -5.72 14.72
N ASP A 121 -0.86 -5.49 15.65
CA ASP A 121 0.21 -6.43 15.94
C ASP A 121 -0.38 -7.74 16.49
N PHE A 122 0.21 -8.86 16.09
CA PHE A 122 -0.17 -10.19 16.53
C PHE A 122 0.86 -10.74 17.52
N ALA A 123 0.38 -11.44 18.54
CA ALA A 123 1.26 -12.23 19.40
C ALA A 123 1.81 -13.45 18.63
N PRO A 124 2.99 -13.99 19.00
CA PRO A 124 3.59 -15.13 18.29
C PRO A 124 2.66 -16.33 18.12
N GLU A 125 1.86 -16.65 19.14
CA GLU A 125 0.89 -17.73 19.18
C GLU A 125 -0.36 -17.50 18.31
N GLU A 126 -0.60 -16.25 17.86
CA GLU A 126 -1.73 -15.91 16.99
C GLU A 126 -1.41 -16.12 15.51
N ILE A 127 -0.13 -16.15 15.14
CA ILE A 127 0.34 -16.31 13.76
C ILE A 127 -0.05 -17.69 13.22
N GLY A 128 -0.67 -17.72 12.04
CA GLY A 128 -1.16 -18.95 11.40
C GLY A 128 -2.48 -19.49 11.96
N THR A 129 -3.15 -18.75 12.84
CA THR A 129 -4.44 -19.17 13.46
C THR A 129 -5.65 -18.43 12.89
N MET A 130 -6.86 -18.83 13.32
CA MET A 130 -8.11 -18.13 12.97
C MET A 130 -8.14 -16.66 13.42
N VAL A 131 -7.33 -16.30 14.42
CA VAL A 131 -7.18 -14.91 14.85
C VAL A 131 -6.63 -14.06 13.71
N GLN A 132 -5.57 -14.52 13.03
CA GLN A 132 -5.00 -13.82 11.88
C GLN A 132 -5.96 -13.82 10.68
N VAL A 133 -6.70 -14.91 10.46
CA VAL A 133 -7.66 -15.03 9.34
C VAL A 133 -8.82 -14.03 9.46
N THR A 134 -9.33 -13.82 10.67
CA THR A 134 -10.51 -12.98 10.92
C THR A 134 -10.19 -11.57 11.39
N ALA A 135 -8.90 -11.25 11.55
CA ALA A 135 -8.46 -9.97 12.05
C ALA A 135 -8.98 -8.82 11.18
N PRO A 136 -9.75 -7.87 11.75
CA PRO A 136 -10.16 -6.70 11.02
C PRO A 136 -8.97 -5.75 10.82
N PRO A 137 -8.93 -5.01 9.71
CA PRO A 137 -8.01 -3.89 9.57
C PRO A 137 -8.25 -2.83 10.66
N LEU A 138 -7.19 -2.32 11.30
CA LEU A 138 -7.25 -1.23 12.31
C LEU A 138 -7.59 0.12 11.67
N CYS A 139 -7.09 0.37 10.47
CA CYS A 139 -7.31 1.63 9.76
C CYS A 139 -7.63 1.32 8.31
N ALA A 140 -8.90 1.15 7.97
CA ALA A 140 -9.31 1.22 6.57
C ALA A 140 -9.17 2.69 6.13
N THR A 141 -8.06 3.04 5.45
CA THR A 141 -8.05 4.28 4.67
C THR A 141 -9.27 4.19 3.74
N ARG A 142 -10.18 5.18 3.85
CA ARG A 142 -11.61 5.23 3.49
C ARG A 142 -12.11 4.56 2.18
N HIS A 143 -11.25 3.94 1.38
CA HIS A 143 -11.49 3.63 -0.03
C HIS A 143 -11.09 2.21 -0.45
N GLN A 144 -10.70 1.32 0.48
CA GLN A 144 -10.32 -0.06 0.14
C GLN A 144 -11.40 -0.88 -0.60
N SER A 145 -12.66 -0.47 -0.55
CA SER A 145 -13.76 -1.11 -1.32
C SER A 145 -15.12 -0.42 -1.17
N ALA A 146 -15.29 0.48 -0.19
CA ALA A 146 -16.61 1.00 0.21
C ALA A 146 -17.24 2.09 -0.70
N ARG A 147 -16.55 2.61 -1.72
CA ARG A 147 -17.13 3.62 -2.64
C ARG A 147 -17.85 3.04 -3.87
N ARG A 148 -17.93 1.72 -4.03
CA ARG A 148 -18.52 1.11 -5.25
C ARG A 148 -20.04 1.20 -5.39
N ASN A 149 -20.84 1.56 -4.37
CA ASN A 149 -22.30 1.51 -4.46
C ASN A 149 -23.05 2.71 -3.84
N ARG A 150 -22.60 3.95 -4.09
CA ARG A 150 -23.40 5.16 -3.79
C ARG A 150 -24.11 5.77 -5.01
N CYS A 151 -24.24 5.00 -6.08
CA CYS A 151 -25.18 5.25 -7.18
C CYS A 151 -26.11 4.04 -7.30
N GLY A 152 -27.41 4.21 -7.01
CA GLY A 152 -28.48 3.41 -7.63
C GLY A 152 -29.13 2.23 -6.89
N VAL A 153 -28.57 1.61 -5.84
CA VAL A 153 -29.11 0.31 -5.33
C VAL A 153 -29.49 0.31 -3.83
N ARG A 154 -29.84 1.47 -3.25
CA ARG A 154 -30.33 1.52 -1.85
C ARG A 154 -31.81 1.20 -1.66
N SER A 155 -32.61 1.11 -2.73
CA SER A 155 -34.06 0.86 -2.61
C SER A 155 -34.46 -0.63 -2.61
N GLN A 156 -33.62 -1.54 -3.11
CA GLN A 156 -34.01 -2.96 -3.25
C GLN A 156 -33.45 -3.91 -2.18
N CYS A 157 -32.33 -3.60 -1.52
CA CYS A 157 -31.72 -4.53 -0.58
C CYS A 157 -32.36 -4.50 0.82
N ARG A 158 -32.94 -3.37 1.25
CA ARG A 158 -33.64 -3.26 2.55
C ARG A 158 -34.93 -4.07 2.64
N ARG A 159 -35.58 -4.44 1.53
CA ARG A 159 -36.84 -5.20 1.56
C ARG A 159 -36.66 -6.72 1.67
N ARG A 160 -35.44 -7.25 1.46
CA ARG A 160 -35.18 -8.71 1.48
C ARG A 160 -34.70 -9.26 2.82
N PHE A 161 -34.16 -8.41 3.70
CA PHE A 161 -33.69 -8.85 5.02
C PHE A 161 -34.80 -8.83 6.09
N ASP A 162 -35.76 -7.89 6.02
CA ASP A 162 -36.85 -7.80 7.02
C ASP A 162 -37.94 -8.88 6.87
N ARG A 163 -37.97 -9.66 5.78
CA ARG A 163 -38.98 -10.72 5.57
C ARG A 163 -38.53 -12.13 5.97
N LYS A 164 -37.27 -12.32 6.40
CA LYS A 164 -36.76 -13.63 6.87
C LYS A 164 -36.58 -13.72 8.39
N ALA A 165 -36.91 -12.66 9.13
CA ALA A 165 -36.85 -12.62 10.60
C ALA A 165 -38.23 -12.72 11.27
N LEU A 166 -39.30 -13.00 10.52
CA LEU A 166 -40.64 -13.30 11.02
C LEU A 166 -41.18 -14.49 10.24
N GLY A 167 -40.98 -15.68 10.81
CA GLY A 167 -41.40 -16.98 10.29
C GLY A 167 -40.86 -18.08 11.17
#